data_AF-A0A498LHC3-F1
#
_entry.id   AF-A0A498LHC3-F1
#
_cell.length_a   1.000
_cell.length_b   1.000
_cell.length_c   1.000
_cell.angle_alpha   90.00
_cell.angle_beta   90.00
_cell.angle_gamma   90.00
#
_symmetry.space_group_name_H-M   'P 1'
#
loop_
_entity.id
_entity.type
_entity.pdbx_description
1 polymer ?
#
loop_
_entity_poly.entity_id
_entity_poly.type
_entity_poly.pdbx_seq_one_letter_code
_entity_poly.pdbx_strand_id
1 'polypeptide(L)'
;MFLLCLLTCFALSNFNVQAKVVKSFNECNQFFYKGKEPQGMNQNAKKICQKLQYDDFLYATLYSTFNKIPLYSAYKFDPKCSAEPDYMILEGADELKNKKEKIKNTQAISSDYEQTGFDRGHLYPNSFQCGEDRKDQLKGYRCYSGETQIQCSPQYSLITAEGNRCRDDHPCATYGKDYYWCFTDKESWQYCSPPLWGSRAKDGKYCRSDYACAKYNKTNPWCYTDDKNWSYCCTSDDYFSAVNYKTCKPDHPCGYHGKDYLWCHTTDGNWNYCCKEFKI
;
A
#
# COMPACT_ATOMS: atom_id res chain seq x y z
N MET A 1 -38.53 -34.06 1.33
CA MET A 1 -37.36 -33.53 0.62
C MET A 1 -37.46 -32.03 0.32
N PHE A 2 -38.03 -31.24 1.24
CA PHE A 2 -38.03 -29.76 1.20
C PHE A 2 -37.55 -29.14 2.55
N LEU A 3 -37.56 -29.94 3.63
CA LEU A 3 -37.12 -29.52 4.96
C LEU A 3 -35.59 -29.55 5.15
N LEU A 4 -34.85 -30.30 4.33
CA LEU A 4 -33.39 -30.36 4.36
C LEU A 4 -32.72 -29.17 3.66
N CYS A 5 -33.40 -28.49 2.72
CA CYS A 5 -32.86 -27.29 2.06
C CYS A 5 -32.98 -26.02 2.91
N LEU A 6 -33.95 -25.95 3.84
CA LEU A 6 -34.13 -24.78 4.71
C LEU A 6 -33.10 -24.74 5.86
N LEU A 7 -32.57 -25.89 6.28
CA LEU A 7 -31.54 -26.00 7.32
C LEU A 7 -30.11 -25.77 6.79
N THR A 8 -29.87 -25.96 5.48
CA THR A 8 -28.56 -25.67 4.86
C THR A 8 -28.37 -24.19 4.53
N CYS A 9 -29.45 -23.40 4.42
CA CYS A 9 -29.36 -21.97 4.11
C CYS A 9 -28.99 -21.07 5.30
N PHE A 10 -29.08 -21.55 6.55
CA PHE A 10 -28.68 -20.78 7.73
C PHE A 10 -27.19 -20.92 8.10
N ALA A 11 -26.44 -21.80 7.43
CA ALA A 11 -25.04 -22.06 7.73
C ALA A 11 -24.04 -21.15 6.97
N LEU A 12 -24.51 -20.22 6.13
CA LEU A 12 -23.64 -19.37 5.30
C LEU A 12 -23.55 -17.90 5.71
N SER A 13 -23.99 -17.53 6.92
CA SER A 13 -23.96 -16.12 7.35
C SER A 13 -23.32 -15.93 8.72
N ASN A 14 -22.01 -16.13 8.84
CA ASN A 14 -21.25 -15.69 10.03
C ASN A 14 -19.75 -15.44 9.78
N PHE A 15 -19.37 -14.80 8.67
CA PHE A 15 -18.04 -14.21 8.56
C PHE A 15 -17.99 -12.87 9.30
N ASN A 16 -17.90 -12.93 10.63
CA ASN A 16 -17.74 -11.74 11.46
C ASN A 16 -16.24 -11.42 11.62
N VAL A 17 -15.79 -10.35 10.95
CA VAL A 17 -14.50 -9.72 11.22
C VAL A 17 -14.53 -9.19 12.67
N GLN A 18 -13.65 -9.71 13.54
CA GLN A 18 -13.59 -9.31 14.95
C GLN A 18 -12.35 -8.47 15.23
N ALA A 19 -12.57 -7.21 15.61
CA ALA A 19 -11.50 -6.33 16.08
C ALA A 19 -11.37 -6.43 17.61
N LYS A 20 -10.15 -6.68 18.13
CA LYS A 20 -9.86 -6.62 19.57
C LYS A 20 -9.22 -5.28 19.91
N VAL A 21 -9.93 -4.44 20.67
CA VAL A 21 -9.36 -3.21 21.24
C VAL A 21 -8.45 -3.60 22.41
N VAL A 22 -7.17 -3.23 22.34
CA VAL A 22 -6.13 -3.63 23.29
C VAL A 22 -5.55 -2.43 24.03
N LYS A 23 -4.98 -2.67 25.22
CA LYS A 23 -4.25 -1.64 25.99
C LYS A 23 -2.85 -1.39 25.44
N SER A 24 -2.23 -2.43 24.87
CA SER A 24 -0.94 -2.38 24.20
C SER A 24 -0.94 -3.37 23.04
N PHE A 25 -0.05 -3.18 22.07
CA PHE A 25 0.09 -4.10 20.94
C PHE A 25 0.84 -5.39 21.27
N ASN A 26 1.05 -5.74 22.55
CA ASN A 26 1.87 -6.90 22.93
C ASN A 26 1.38 -8.21 22.28
N GLU A 27 0.07 -8.37 22.13
CA GLU A 27 -0.53 -9.58 21.53
C GLU A 27 -0.40 -9.61 19.99
N CYS A 28 -0.15 -8.47 19.34
CA CYS A 28 0.02 -8.37 17.89
C CYS A 28 1.29 -7.61 17.49
N ASN A 29 2.34 -7.65 18.34
CA ASN A 29 3.54 -6.85 18.14
C ASN A 29 4.36 -7.34 16.94
N GLN A 30 4.12 -8.56 16.48
CA GLN A 30 4.80 -9.17 15.34
C GLN A 30 4.67 -8.35 14.06
N PHE A 31 3.64 -7.52 13.91
CA PHE A 31 3.44 -6.70 12.70
C PHE A 31 4.30 -5.44 12.65
N PHE A 32 4.91 -5.07 13.77
CA PHE A 32 5.77 -3.90 13.82
C PHE A 32 7.21 -4.27 13.49
N TYR A 33 7.91 -3.37 12.80
CA TYR A 33 9.33 -3.54 12.54
C TYR A 33 10.09 -3.69 13.86
N LYS A 34 10.80 -4.82 14.01
CA LYS A 34 11.48 -5.21 15.26
C LYS A 34 10.57 -5.20 16.51
N GLY A 35 9.27 -5.43 16.33
CA GLY A 35 8.29 -5.43 17.41
C GLY A 35 8.03 -4.06 18.03
N LYS A 36 8.46 -2.97 17.39
CA LYS A 36 8.43 -1.61 17.95
C LYS A 36 7.38 -0.72 17.30
N GLU A 37 6.45 -0.24 18.12
CA GLU A 37 5.39 0.69 17.70
C GLU A 37 5.95 2.06 17.24
N PRO A 38 5.41 2.64 16.14
CA PRO A 38 5.71 4.02 15.76
C PRO A 38 5.44 5.02 16.89
N GLN A 39 6.33 6.01 17.03
CA GLN A 39 6.22 7.07 18.04
C GLN A 39 5.76 8.39 17.40
N GLY A 40 5.30 9.35 18.20
CA GLY A 40 4.88 10.68 17.73
C GLY A 40 3.42 10.77 17.25
N MET A 41 2.65 9.69 17.39
CA MET A 41 1.22 9.65 17.09
C MET A 41 0.37 9.93 18.34
N ASN A 42 -0.90 10.28 18.15
CA ASN A 42 -1.83 10.58 19.24
C ASN A 42 -1.95 9.39 20.22
N GLN A 43 -1.51 9.58 21.45
CA GLN A 43 -1.51 8.55 22.50
C GLN A 43 -2.91 8.19 23.00
N ASN A 44 -3.92 9.03 22.75
CA ASN A 44 -5.31 8.79 23.13
C ASN A 44 -6.07 7.92 22.09
N ALA A 45 -5.45 7.62 20.96
CA ALA A 45 -6.01 6.75 19.93
C ALA A 45 -6.13 5.29 20.42
N LYS A 46 -7.09 4.56 19.86
CA LYS A 46 -7.37 3.17 20.23
C LYS A 46 -6.41 2.24 19.50
N LYS A 47 -5.78 1.34 20.25
CA LYS A 47 -4.95 0.26 19.71
C LYS A 47 -5.84 -0.93 19.41
N ILE A 48 -5.76 -1.44 18.19
CA ILE A 48 -6.60 -2.53 17.70
C ILE A 48 -5.70 -3.63 17.13
N CYS A 49 -5.84 -4.85 17.63
CA CYS A 49 -5.32 -6.04 16.98
C CYS A 49 -6.46 -6.68 16.18
N GLN A 50 -6.36 -6.66 14.85
CA GLN A 50 -7.39 -7.22 13.97
C GLN A 50 -7.24 -8.72 13.86
N LYS A 51 -8.34 -9.47 13.96
CA LYS A 51 -8.38 -10.91 13.69
C LYS A 51 -9.65 -11.31 12.94
N LEU A 52 -9.65 -12.49 12.31
CA LEU A 52 -10.89 -13.18 11.97
C LEU A 52 -11.33 -14.03 13.17
N GLN A 53 -12.58 -14.47 13.17
CA GLN A 53 -13.23 -15.06 14.33
C GLN A 53 -12.43 -16.22 14.97
N TYR A 54 -11.71 -17.00 14.15
CA TYR A 54 -10.92 -18.17 14.56
C TYR A 54 -9.46 -18.15 14.07
N ASP A 55 -8.99 -17.03 13.51
CA ASP A 55 -7.62 -16.91 13.00
C ASP A 55 -6.69 -16.17 13.95
N ASP A 56 -5.40 -16.35 13.69
CA ASP A 56 -4.34 -15.46 14.15
C ASP A 56 -4.62 -14.00 13.78
N PHE A 57 -3.94 -13.09 14.47
CA PHE A 57 -4.02 -11.68 14.12
C PHE A 57 -3.59 -11.44 12.67
N LEU A 58 -4.22 -10.47 12.00
CA LEU A 58 -3.94 -10.11 10.62
C LEU A 58 -3.04 -8.88 10.53
N TYR A 59 -3.37 -7.85 11.32
CA TYR A 59 -2.64 -6.59 11.36
C TYR A 59 -2.93 -5.85 12.67
N ALA A 60 -2.11 -4.85 12.97
CA ALA A 60 -2.30 -3.93 14.08
C ALA A 60 -2.66 -2.53 13.55
N THR A 61 -3.62 -1.85 14.17
CA THR A 61 -4.05 -0.51 13.77
C THR A 61 -4.17 0.41 14.96
N LEU A 62 -3.66 1.63 14.81
CA LEU A 62 -3.95 2.73 15.74
C LEU A 62 -5.10 3.55 15.15
N TYR A 63 -6.17 3.74 15.91
CA TYR A 63 -7.43 4.29 15.41
C TYR A 63 -7.88 5.52 16.20
N SER A 64 -8.12 6.63 15.51
CA SER A 64 -8.68 7.84 16.12
C SER A 64 -10.20 7.75 16.12
N THR A 65 -10.81 7.61 17.30
CA THR A 65 -12.28 7.67 17.43
C THR A 65 -12.83 9.08 17.24
N PHE A 66 -11.99 10.11 17.45
CA PHE A 66 -12.37 11.51 17.24
C PHE A 66 -12.48 11.85 15.74
N ASN A 67 -11.44 11.51 14.97
CA ASN A 67 -11.42 11.72 13.52
C ASN A 67 -12.11 10.57 12.75
N LYS A 68 -12.48 9.49 13.44
CA LYS A 68 -13.08 8.26 12.88
C LYS A 68 -12.25 7.62 11.76
N ILE A 69 -10.93 7.75 11.84
CA ILE A 69 -9.97 7.21 10.86
C ILE A 69 -8.89 6.39 11.54
N PRO A 70 -8.36 5.36 10.86
CA PRO A 70 -7.10 4.74 11.27
C PRO A 70 -5.95 5.73 11.02
N LEU A 71 -5.09 5.92 12.02
CA LEU A 71 -3.90 6.77 11.94
C LEU A 71 -2.74 6.04 11.25
N TYR A 72 -2.62 4.74 11.50
CA TYR A 72 -1.74 3.84 10.76
C TYR A 72 -2.25 2.40 10.89
N SER A 73 -1.78 1.54 9.98
CA SER A 73 -1.83 0.08 10.14
C SER A 73 -0.44 -0.52 9.93
N ALA A 74 -0.11 -1.53 10.72
CA ALA A 74 1.12 -2.30 10.65
C ALA A 74 0.75 -3.75 10.31
N TYR A 75 1.40 -4.30 9.29
CA TYR A 75 1.20 -5.64 8.79
C TYR A 75 2.51 -6.19 8.23
N LYS A 76 2.60 -7.52 8.07
CA LYS A 76 3.71 -8.16 7.37
C LYS A 76 3.33 -8.34 5.91
N PHE A 77 4.15 -7.79 5.02
CA PHE A 77 4.05 -8.06 3.60
C PHE A 77 4.72 -9.40 3.29
N ASP A 78 3.99 -10.31 2.63
CA ASP A 78 4.56 -11.52 2.04
C ASP A 78 4.72 -11.31 0.52
N PRO A 79 5.96 -11.29 0.01
CA PRO A 79 6.24 -11.11 -1.42
C PRO A 79 5.57 -12.13 -2.34
N LYS A 80 5.16 -13.29 -1.82
CA LYS A 80 4.42 -14.31 -2.58
C LYS A 80 2.97 -13.92 -2.86
N CYS A 81 2.43 -12.92 -2.17
CA CYS A 81 1.04 -12.48 -2.34
C CYS A 81 0.80 -11.67 -3.64
N SER A 82 1.83 -11.37 -4.44
CA SER A 82 1.69 -10.68 -5.74
C SER A 82 1.28 -11.65 -6.86
N ALA A 83 -0.01 -11.98 -6.95
CA ALA A 83 -0.58 -12.73 -8.09
C ALA A 83 -1.98 -12.19 -8.47
N GLU A 84 -2.37 -12.43 -9.73
CA GLU A 84 -3.42 -11.75 -10.52
C GLU A 84 -4.82 -11.59 -9.89
N PRO A 85 -5.57 -10.53 -10.27
CA PRO A 85 -6.82 -10.15 -9.62
C PRO A 85 -8.01 -10.93 -10.17
N ASP A 86 -8.63 -11.76 -9.33
CA ASP A 86 -9.94 -12.37 -9.61
C ASP A 86 -11.04 -11.77 -8.70
N TYR A 87 -12.17 -11.45 -9.30
CA TYR A 87 -13.21 -10.47 -8.89
C TYR A 87 -14.09 -10.92 -7.69
N MET A 88 -14.41 -10.02 -6.72
CA MET A 88 -15.70 -9.88 -5.97
C MET A 88 -15.58 -9.00 -4.68
N ILE A 89 -16.71 -8.44 -4.22
CA ILE A 89 -16.90 -7.38 -3.19
C ILE A 89 -17.43 -7.97 -1.87
N LEU A 90 -17.01 -7.44 -0.71
CA LEU A 90 -17.72 -7.61 0.58
C LEU A 90 -18.22 -6.26 1.13
N GLU A 91 -19.54 -6.19 1.34
CA GLU A 91 -20.20 -5.13 2.08
C GLU A 91 -20.17 -5.43 3.59
N GLY A 92 -19.88 -4.41 4.39
CA GLY A 92 -19.91 -4.51 5.85
C GLY A 92 -21.33 -4.79 6.36
N ALA A 93 -21.42 -5.79 7.24
CA ALA A 93 -22.63 -6.35 7.82
C ALA A 93 -23.71 -5.32 8.21
N ASP A 94 -24.92 -5.61 7.76
CA ASP A 94 -26.14 -4.89 8.09
C ASP A 94 -26.73 -5.48 9.38
N GLU A 95 -26.40 -4.94 10.56
CA GLU A 95 -27.09 -5.34 11.80
C GLU A 95 -27.40 -4.21 12.81
N LEU A 96 -28.68 -4.18 13.16
CA LEU A 96 -29.40 -3.48 14.25
C LEU A 96 -29.21 -1.96 14.43
N LYS A 97 -30.26 -1.22 14.06
CA LYS A 97 -30.47 0.24 14.23
C LYS A 97 -30.00 0.82 15.57
N ASN A 98 -30.14 0.09 16.68
CA ASN A 98 -29.75 0.59 18.01
C ASN A 98 -28.23 0.56 18.29
N LYS A 99 -27.46 -0.27 17.59
CA LYS A 99 -25.98 -0.31 17.69
C LYS A 99 -25.34 0.74 16.78
N LYS A 100 -26.04 1.10 15.69
CA LYS A 100 -25.62 2.05 14.66
C LYS A 100 -25.32 3.45 15.21
N GLU A 101 -26.15 3.97 16.11
CA GLU A 101 -25.95 5.26 16.80
C GLU A 101 -24.64 5.29 17.61
N LYS A 102 -24.35 4.24 18.40
CA LYS A 102 -23.14 4.16 19.21
C LYS A 102 -21.88 3.98 18.36
N ILE A 103 -22.00 3.22 17.26
CA ILE A 103 -20.92 3.02 16.29
C ILE A 103 -20.61 4.33 15.57
N LYS A 104 -21.63 5.06 15.10
CA LYS A 104 -21.47 6.34 14.39
C LYS A 104 -20.68 7.37 15.20
N ASN A 105 -20.75 7.34 16.53
CA ASN A 105 -20.00 8.27 17.39
C ASN A 105 -18.51 7.96 17.49
N THR A 106 -18.09 6.74 17.16
CA THR A 106 -16.71 6.28 17.39
C THR A 106 -16.04 5.73 16.14
N GLN A 107 -16.79 5.46 15.08
CA GLN A 107 -16.32 4.87 13.84
C GLN A 107 -17.02 5.52 12.64
N ALA A 108 -16.31 5.58 11.51
CA ALA A 108 -16.91 6.00 10.25
C ALA A 108 -17.85 4.90 9.76
N ILE A 109 -19.02 5.30 9.28
CA ILE A 109 -20.03 4.40 8.73
C ILE A 109 -20.19 4.63 7.23
N SER A 110 -20.80 3.69 6.50
CA SER A 110 -20.96 3.79 5.04
C SER A 110 -21.58 5.12 4.60
N SER A 111 -22.57 5.63 5.34
CA SER A 111 -23.23 6.90 5.02
C SER A 111 -22.31 8.13 5.17
N ASP A 112 -21.21 8.03 5.91
CA ASP A 112 -20.22 9.13 6.00
C ASP A 112 -19.43 9.30 4.69
N TYR A 113 -19.45 8.29 3.80
CA TYR A 113 -18.78 8.32 2.49
C TYR A 113 -19.75 8.54 1.32
N GLU A 114 -21.06 8.36 1.52
CA GLU A 114 -22.08 8.56 0.50
C GLU A 114 -22.05 10.00 -0.03
N GLN A 115 -22.08 10.16 -1.36
CA GLN A 115 -22.11 11.48 -2.06
C GLN A 115 -20.91 12.41 -1.80
N THR A 116 -19.85 11.92 -1.17
CA THR A 116 -18.66 12.74 -0.89
C THR A 116 -17.66 12.78 -2.06
N GLY A 117 -17.75 11.82 -2.99
CA GLY A 117 -16.74 11.62 -4.05
C GLY A 117 -15.43 11.00 -3.56
N PHE A 118 -15.31 10.65 -2.27
CA PHE A 118 -14.12 10.01 -1.69
C PHE A 118 -14.27 8.49 -1.60
N ASP A 119 -13.17 7.79 -1.87
CA ASP A 119 -13.09 6.33 -1.75
C ASP A 119 -12.78 5.85 -0.33
N ARG A 120 -13.12 4.59 -0.06
CA ARG A 120 -12.79 3.87 1.19
C ARG A 120 -11.42 3.19 1.04
N GLY A 121 -10.35 3.94 1.33
CA GLY A 121 -8.97 3.46 1.27
C GLY A 121 -8.61 2.46 2.38
N HIS A 122 -8.04 1.30 2.03
CA HIS A 122 -7.54 0.33 3.02
C HIS A 122 -6.09 0.64 3.40
N LEU A 123 -5.81 0.76 4.70
CA LEU A 123 -4.43 0.88 5.20
C LEU A 123 -3.69 -0.46 5.27
N TYR A 124 -4.41 -1.58 5.17
CA TYR A 124 -3.88 -2.92 4.93
C TYR A 124 -4.30 -3.35 3.53
N PRO A 125 -3.47 -3.16 2.50
CA PRO A 125 -3.87 -3.37 1.11
C PRO A 125 -4.24 -4.82 0.83
N ASN A 126 -5.37 -4.96 0.16
CA ASN A 126 -5.95 -6.21 -0.31
C ASN A 126 -4.99 -7.07 -1.13
N SER A 127 -4.24 -6.43 -2.04
CA SER A 127 -3.25 -7.08 -2.90
C SER A 127 -2.09 -7.70 -2.14
N PHE A 128 -1.95 -7.40 -0.85
CA PHE A 128 -0.86 -7.88 0.01
C PHE A 128 -1.31 -8.97 0.98
N GLN A 129 -2.52 -9.52 0.79
CA GLN A 129 -3.09 -10.60 1.60
C GLN A 129 -3.13 -11.90 0.78
N CYS A 130 -2.60 -13.01 1.31
CA CYS A 130 -2.66 -14.32 0.64
C CYS A 130 -2.95 -15.48 1.62
N GLY A 131 -3.59 -16.54 1.10
CA GLY A 131 -4.12 -17.70 1.85
C GLY A 131 -5.58 -17.94 1.46
N GLU A 132 -6.03 -19.21 1.29
CA GLU A 132 -7.39 -19.51 0.82
C GLU A 132 -8.47 -18.89 1.74
N ASP A 133 -8.23 -18.86 3.05
CA ASP A 133 -9.13 -18.23 4.04
C ASP A 133 -9.04 -16.69 4.08
N ARG A 134 -7.97 -16.11 3.52
CA ARG A 134 -7.66 -14.66 3.55
C ARG A 134 -7.89 -13.95 2.21
N LYS A 135 -8.02 -14.72 1.13
CA LYS A 135 -8.31 -14.22 -0.23
C LYS A 135 -9.74 -13.71 -0.36
N ASP A 136 -10.65 -14.18 0.49
CA ASP A 136 -12.08 -13.94 0.31
C ASP A 136 -12.54 -12.54 0.73
N GLN A 137 -11.71 -11.77 1.45
CA GLN A 137 -12.26 -10.63 2.19
C GLN A 137 -12.16 -9.27 1.52
N LEU A 138 -11.14 -8.97 0.71
CA LEU A 138 -11.04 -7.63 0.14
C LEU A 138 -10.16 -7.67 -1.11
N LYS A 139 -10.64 -7.22 -2.28
CA LYS A 139 -9.88 -7.21 -3.55
C LYS A 139 -10.11 -5.92 -4.36
N GLY A 140 -9.03 -5.15 -4.61
CA GLY A 140 -8.92 -4.06 -5.61
C GLY A 140 -9.62 -2.71 -5.32
N TYR A 141 -8.96 -1.58 -5.65
CA TYR A 141 -9.53 -0.22 -5.59
C TYR A 141 -10.19 0.15 -6.92
N ARG A 142 -11.46 0.54 -6.88
CA ARG A 142 -12.21 1.07 -8.02
C ARG A 142 -12.74 2.46 -7.66
N CYS A 143 -12.33 3.51 -8.37
CA CYS A 143 -12.88 4.86 -8.18
C CYS A 143 -13.94 5.15 -9.23
N TYR A 144 -14.83 6.07 -8.89
CA TYR A 144 -15.91 6.50 -9.77
C TYR A 144 -15.47 7.70 -10.63
N SER A 145 -15.37 7.51 -11.94
CA SER A 145 -15.03 8.57 -12.91
C SER A 145 -16.30 9.11 -13.57
N GLY A 146 -17.24 9.62 -12.77
CA GLY A 146 -18.48 10.28 -13.22
C GLY A 146 -19.54 9.39 -13.88
N GLU A 147 -19.14 8.40 -14.68
CA GLU A 147 -20.04 7.52 -15.46
C GLU A 147 -19.69 6.03 -15.30
N THR A 148 -18.47 5.69 -14.90
CA THR A 148 -18.01 4.30 -14.72
C THR A 148 -17.08 4.13 -13.52
N GLN A 149 -17.07 2.92 -12.96
CA GLN A 149 -16.07 2.51 -11.96
C GLN A 149 -14.82 1.99 -12.67
N ILE A 150 -13.70 2.69 -12.51
CA ILE A 150 -12.40 2.33 -13.09
C ILE A 150 -11.43 1.84 -12.01
N GLN A 151 -10.51 0.95 -12.38
CA GLN A 151 -9.45 0.52 -11.46
C GLN A 151 -8.54 1.69 -11.13
N CYS A 152 -8.33 1.93 -9.84
CA CYS A 152 -7.52 3.03 -9.37
C CYS A 152 -6.12 2.61 -8.96
N SER A 153 -5.16 3.45 -9.35
CA SER A 153 -3.82 3.44 -8.78
C SER A 153 -3.93 3.80 -7.29
N PRO A 154 -3.23 3.09 -6.39
CA PRO A 154 -3.19 3.46 -4.99
C PRO A 154 -2.70 4.91 -4.85
N GLN A 155 -3.17 5.61 -3.83
CA GLN A 155 -2.74 6.97 -3.53
C GLN A 155 -1.21 6.97 -3.40
N TYR A 156 -0.54 7.74 -4.27
CA TYR A 156 0.91 7.65 -4.47
C TYR A 156 1.70 7.89 -3.16
N SER A 157 1.33 8.90 -2.38
CA SER A 157 1.75 9.11 -0.99
C SER A 157 0.85 10.13 -0.31
N LEU A 158 0.77 10.12 1.02
CA LEU A 158 0.11 11.15 1.84
C LEU A 158 1.10 12.19 2.39
N ILE A 159 2.39 11.89 2.29
CA ILE A 159 3.49 12.71 2.78
C ILE A 159 4.49 12.98 1.66
N THR A 160 5.17 14.10 1.79
CA THR A 160 6.26 14.48 0.90
C THR A 160 7.49 13.62 1.17
N ALA A 161 8.45 13.69 0.26
CA ALA A 161 9.77 13.06 0.41
C ALA A 161 10.54 13.56 1.65
N GLU A 162 10.16 14.72 2.19
CA GLU A 162 10.72 15.29 3.43
C GLU A 162 9.86 14.97 4.66
N GLY A 163 8.78 14.20 4.50
CA GLY A 163 7.89 13.80 5.59
C GLY A 163 6.83 14.84 5.98
N ASN A 164 6.63 15.92 5.21
CA ASN A 164 5.56 16.86 5.47
C ASN A 164 4.23 16.30 4.93
N ARG A 165 3.11 16.60 5.60
CA ARG A 165 1.78 16.20 5.14
C ARG A 165 1.37 17.01 3.91
N CYS A 166 0.85 16.31 2.90
CA CYS A 166 0.20 16.94 1.76
C CYS A 166 -1.21 17.38 2.13
N ARG A 167 -1.65 18.52 1.58
CA ARG A 167 -3.02 18.98 1.72
C ARG A 167 -3.97 18.03 1.00
N ASP A 168 -5.16 17.86 1.57
CA ASP A 168 -6.18 16.98 1.02
C ASP A 168 -6.75 17.51 -0.32
N ASP A 169 -6.73 18.84 -0.53
CA ASP A 169 -7.17 19.48 -1.79
C ASP A 169 -6.08 19.51 -2.89
N HIS A 170 -4.82 19.27 -2.52
CA HIS A 170 -3.69 19.17 -3.43
C HIS A 170 -2.79 17.98 -3.05
N PRO A 171 -3.30 16.75 -3.18
CA PRO A 171 -2.59 15.54 -2.77
C PRO A 171 -1.43 15.21 -3.71
N CYS A 172 -0.64 14.17 -3.41
CA CYS A 172 0.41 13.71 -4.31
C CYS A 172 -0.15 13.30 -5.69
N ALA A 173 0.16 14.10 -6.70
CA ALA A 173 -0.20 13.85 -8.10
C ALA A 173 0.85 14.46 -9.03
N THR A 174 0.65 14.31 -10.34
CA THR A 174 1.61 14.82 -11.34
C THR A 174 1.36 16.27 -11.73
N TYR A 175 0.12 16.76 -11.67
CA TYR A 175 -0.24 18.14 -12.05
C TYR A 175 0.34 18.57 -13.41
N GLY A 176 0.30 17.67 -14.39
CA GLY A 176 0.86 17.90 -15.74
C GLY A 176 2.38 17.77 -15.85
N LYS A 177 3.05 17.19 -14.86
CA LYS A 177 4.49 16.90 -14.85
C LYS A 177 4.75 15.39 -14.97
N ASP A 178 6.01 15.00 -15.11
CA ASP A 178 6.46 13.61 -15.13
C ASP A 178 6.99 13.12 -13.76
N TYR A 179 6.72 13.89 -12.70
CA TYR A 179 7.04 13.59 -11.32
C TYR A 179 5.85 13.88 -10.40
N TYR A 180 5.85 13.27 -9.21
CA TYR A 180 4.79 13.44 -8.23
C TYR A 180 5.19 14.46 -7.16
N TRP A 181 4.23 15.29 -6.78
CA TRP A 181 4.39 16.41 -5.88
C TRP A 181 3.01 16.81 -5.32
N CYS A 182 3.01 17.57 -4.25
CA CYS A 182 1.80 18.01 -3.57
C CYS A 182 1.99 19.40 -2.97
N PHE A 183 0.89 20.05 -2.58
CA PHE A 183 0.95 21.30 -1.83
C PHE A 183 0.85 21.00 -0.33
N THR A 184 1.69 21.62 0.47
CA THR A 184 1.74 21.40 1.92
C THR A 184 1.05 22.53 2.67
N ASP A 185 0.70 22.28 3.94
CA ASP A 185 0.11 23.29 4.83
C ASP A 185 1.05 24.48 5.11
N LYS A 186 2.35 24.33 4.82
CA LYS A 186 3.34 25.41 4.88
C LYS A 186 3.36 26.27 3.61
N GLU A 187 2.29 26.24 2.82
CA GLU A 187 2.15 26.95 1.55
C GLU A 187 3.28 26.67 0.54
N SER A 188 3.79 25.43 0.54
CA SER A 188 4.94 25.04 -0.29
C SER A 188 4.63 23.78 -1.10
N TRP A 189 4.99 23.82 -2.39
CA TRP A 189 5.01 22.65 -3.25
C TRP A 189 6.22 21.78 -2.94
N GLN A 190 5.97 20.50 -2.66
CA GLN A 190 7.02 19.55 -2.30
C GLN A 190 6.86 18.24 -3.06
N TYR A 191 7.97 17.54 -3.29
CA TYR A 191 7.95 16.26 -4.00
C TYR A 191 7.35 15.16 -3.15
N CYS A 192 6.72 14.19 -3.81
CA CYS A 192 6.23 12.98 -3.19
C CYS A 192 7.12 11.79 -3.57
N SER A 193 7.42 10.95 -2.58
CA SER A 193 8.15 9.72 -2.80
C SER A 193 7.18 8.56 -3.10
N PRO A 194 7.46 7.71 -4.11
CA PRO A 194 6.61 6.56 -4.37
C PRO A 194 6.75 5.49 -3.27
N PRO A 195 5.75 4.62 -3.07
CA PRO A 195 5.78 3.55 -2.09
C PRO A 195 6.55 2.33 -2.63
N LEU A 196 7.75 2.55 -3.17
CA LEU A 196 8.59 1.54 -3.82
C LEU A 196 9.67 1.01 -2.86
N TRP A 197 9.30 0.05 -2.03
CA TRP A 197 10.18 -0.60 -1.05
C TRP A 197 11.30 -1.46 -1.65
N GLY A 198 11.18 -1.85 -2.93
CA GLY A 198 12.17 -2.67 -3.65
C GLY A 198 13.10 -1.87 -4.57
N SER A 199 12.99 -0.54 -4.63
CA SER A 199 13.81 0.24 -5.55
C SER A 199 15.29 0.27 -5.16
N ARG A 200 16.18 0.23 -6.16
CA ARG A 200 17.62 0.14 -5.96
C ARG A 200 18.37 1.22 -6.72
N ALA A 201 19.42 1.73 -6.11
CA ALA A 201 20.43 2.55 -6.77
C ALA A 201 21.27 1.72 -7.75
N LYS A 202 21.92 2.38 -8.71
CA LYS A 202 22.79 1.79 -9.73
C LYS A 202 23.93 0.96 -9.13
N ASP A 203 24.39 1.30 -7.93
CA ASP A 203 25.41 0.56 -7.18
C ASP A 203 24.85 -0.67 -6.44
N GLY A 204 23.56 -0.98 -6.62
CA GLY A 204 22.87 -2.13 -6.04
C GLY A 204 22.32 -1.92 -4.64
N LYS A 205 22.58 -0.77 -4.01
CA LYS A 205 22.04 -0.44 -2.67
C LYS A 205 20.54 -0.14 -2.73
N TYR A 206 19.85 -0.37 -1.62
CA TYR A 206 18.44 -0.01 -1.50
C TYR A 206 18.26 1.50 -1.43
N CYS A 207 17.26 1.99 -2.16
CA CYS A 207 16.81 3.36 -2.04
C CYS A 207 16.04 3.54 -0.72
N ARG A 208 16.16 4.72 -0.11
CA ARG A 208 15.35 5.12 1.05
C ARG A 208 13.88 5.22 0.67
N SER A 209 12.98 4.93 1.60
CA SER A 209 11.53 5.01 1.38
C SER A 209 11.00 6.44 1.24
N ASP A 210 11.68 7.43 1.81
CA ASP A 210 11.31 8.84 1.73
C ASP A 210 11.92 9.55 0.51
N TYR A 211 12.84 8.90 -0.21
CA TYR A 211 13.34 9.33 -1.51
C TYR A 211 13.55 8.10 -2.40
N ALA A 212 12.51 7.27 -2.54
CA ALA A 212 12.50 6.08 -3.38
C ALA A 212 12.67 6.46 -4.86
N CYS A 213 12.96 5.48 -5.73
CA CYS A 213 13.31 5.76 -7.12
C CYS A 213 12.24 6.56 -7.87
N ALA A 214 12.50 7.85 -8.14
CA ALA A 214 11.63 8.73 -8.90
C ALA A 214 12.36 9.93 -9.55
N LYS A 215 11.67 10.66 -10.43
CA LYS A 215 12.25 11.77 -11.19
C LYS A 215 12.54 13.01 -10.33
N TYR A 216 11.66 13.39 -9.41
CA TYR A 216 11.84 14.58 -8.56
C TYR A 216 12.28 15.84 -9.36
N ASN A 217 11.60 16.12 -10.48
CA ASN A 217 11.94 17.19 -11.44
C ASN A 217 13.32 17.06 -12.12
N LYS A 218 13.82 15.83 -12.26
CA LYS A 218 14.97 15.49 -13.10
C LYS A 218 14.53 14.64 -14.27
N THR A 219 15.30 14.71 -15.36
CA THR A 219 15.06 13.92 -16.58
C THR A 219 15.07 12.42 -16.30
N ASN A 220 15.99 11.99 -15.45
CA ASN A 220 16.22 10.59 -15.10
C ASN A 220 15.85 10.35 -13.63
N PRO A 221 15.18 9.24 -13.32
CA PRO A 221 14.85 8.86 -11.96
C PRO A 221 16.10 8.55 -11.13
N TRP A 222 16.06 8.97 -9.88
CA TRP A 222 17.13 8.81 -8.91
C TRP A 222 16.55 8.57 -7.52
N CYS A 223 17.41 8.17 -6.59
CA CYS A 223 17.05 7.99 -5.19
C CYS A 223 18.22 8.35 -4.27
N TYR A 224 17.93 8.52 -2.98
CA TYR A 224 18.96 8.52 -1.94
C TYR A 224 19.11 7.13 -1.34
N THR A 225 20.34 6.75 -1.00
CA THR A 225 20.60 5.58 -0.15
C THR A 225 20.94 6.03 1.28
N ASP A 226 21.01 5.11 2.24
CA ASP A 226 21.24 5.43 3.65
C ASP A 226 22.60 6.10 3.91
N ASP A 227 23.57 5.92 3.01
CA ASP A 227 24.85 6.63 3.05
C ASP A 227 24.76 8.11 2.61
N LYS A 228 23.53 8.61 2.35
CA LYS A 228 23.19 9.95 1.86
C LYS A 228 23.78 10.31 0.49
N ASN A 229 24.30 9.34 -0.27
CA ASN A 229 24.62 9.56 -1.68
C ASN A 229 23.37 9.39 -2.54
N TRP A 230 23.27 10.22 -3.59
CA TRP A 230 22.26 10.04 -4.62
C TRP A 230 22.81 9.17 -5.75
N SER A 231 21.96 8.39 -6.38
CA SER A 231 22.31 7.61 -7.57
C SER A 231 21.10 7.41 -8.47
N TYR A 232 21.34 7.19 -9.77
CA TYR A 232 20.30 6.70 -10.66
C TYR A 232 19.79 5.35 -10.18
N CYS A 233 18.54 5.05 -10.46
CA CYS A 233 17.88 3.93 -9.81
C CYS A 233 17.02 3.10 -10.77
N CYS A 234 16.75 1.89 -10.32
CA CYS A 234 15.79 0.95 -10.88
C CYS A 234 14.54 0.92 -10.00
N THR A 235 13.36 0.81 -10.62
CA THR A 235 12.07 0.81 -9.93
C THR A 235 11.74 -0.49 -9.23
N SER A 236 12.43 -1.56 -9.60
CA SER A 236 12.26 -2.91 -9.08
C SER A 236 13.62 -3.55 -8.85
N ASP A 237 13.66 -4.54 -7.96
CA ASP A 237 14.82 -5.42 -7.77
C ASP A 237 14.66 -6.74 -8.52
N ASP A 238 13.88 -6.75 -9.60
CA ASP A 238 13.92 -7.84 -10.58
C ASP A 238 15.13 -7.70 -11.51
N TYR A 239 15.40 -8.77 -12.25
CA TYR A 239 16.51 -8.85 -13.19
C TYR A 239 16.15 -8.31 -14.59
N PHE A 240 14.98 -7.71 -14.75
CA PHE A 240 14.55 -7.01 -15.96
C PHE A 240 14.50 -5.48 -15.78
N SER A 241 14.78 -4.99 -14.58
CA SER A 241 14.77 -3.56 -14.27
C SER A 241 16.14 -2.96 -14.56
N ALA A 242 16.16 -1.98 -15.47
CA ALA A 242 17.33 -1.17 -15.74
C ALA A 242 17.12 0.25 -15.22
N VAL A 243 18.22 0.99 -15.06
CA VAL A 243 18.16 2.38 -14.62
C VAL A 243 17.33 3.22 -15.59
N ASN A 244 16.89 4.39 -15.16
CA ASN A 244 16.11 5.32 -15.99
C ASN A 244 14.75 4.79 -16.45
N TYR A 245 14.08 3.98 -15.62
CA TYR A 245 12.79 3.35 -15.93
C TYR A 245 12.80 2.52 -17.22
N LYS A 246 13.96 1.92 -17.55
CA LYS A 246 14.08 1.05 -18.70
C LYS A 246 13.84 -0.40 -18.28
N THR A 247 13.33 -1.18 -19.22
CA THR A 247 13.09 -2.61 -19.04
C THR A 247 14.01 -3.37 -19.98
N CYS A 248 14.72 -4.35 -19.42
CA CYS A 248 15.54 -5.27 -20.17
C CYS A 248 14.68 -6.22 -21.01
N LYS A 249 15.22 -6.68 -22.13
CA LYS A 249 14.55 -7.69 -22.95
C LYS A 249 14.50 -9.03 -22.21
N PRO A 250 13.44 -9.83 -22.40
CA PRO A 250 13.32 -11.15 -21.79
C PRO A 250 14.49 -12.10 -22.11
N ASP A 251 15.04 -12.02 -23.31
CA ASP A 251 16.16 -12.82 -23.81
C ASP A 251 17.54 -12.24 -23.47
N HIS A 252 17.59 -11.04 -22.89
CA HIS A 252 18.82 -10.39 -22.47
C HIS A 252 18.65 -9.74 -21.08
N PRO A 253 18.42 -10.53 -20.02
CA PRO A 253 18.23 -10.04 -18.67
C PRO A 253 19.48 -9.34 -18.13
N CYS A 254 19.34 -8.65 -17.00
CA CYS A 254 20.45 -8.03 -16.30
C CYS A 254 21.54 -9.05 -15.93
N GLY A 255 22.76 -8.74 -16.36
CA GLY A 255 23.93 -9.57 -16.09
C GLY A 255 25.22 -8.86 -16.49
N TYR A 256 26.35 -9.52 -16.25
CA TYR A 256 27.67 -8.98 -16.61
C TYR A 256 27.95 -9.04 -18.12
N HIS A 257 27.46 -10.08 -18.81
CA HIS A 257 27.66 -10.28 -20.26
C HIS A 257 29.11 -10.03 -20.71
N GLY A 258 30.08 -10.54 -19.92
CA GLY A 258 31.52 -10.37 -20.18
C GLY A 258 32.10 -8.99 -19.83
N LYS A 259 31.40 -8.17 -19.06
CA LYS A 259 31.87 -6.88 -18.51
C LYS A 259 32.03 -6.95 -17.00
N ASP A 260 32.61 -5.91 -16.41
CA ASP A 260 32.76 -5.70 -14.96
C ASP A 260 31.58 -4.94 -14.33
N TYR A 261 30.57 -4.59 -15.13
CA TYR A 261 29.33 -3.94 -14.69
C TYR A 261 28.09 -4.70 -15.17
N LEU A 262 26.98 -4.53 -14.45
CA LEU A 262 25.69 -5.11 -14.80
C LEU A 262 24.97 -4.25 -15.84
N TRP A 263 24.53 -4.88 -16.94
CA TRP A 263 23.80 -4.21 -18.01
C TRP A 263 22.86 -5.16 -18.75
N CYS A 264 22.02 -4.61 -19.60
CA CYS A 264 21.14 -5.36 -20.49
C CYS A 264 20.80 -4.58 -21.77
N HIS A 265 20.33 -5.29 -22.80
CA HIS A 265 19.60 -4.67 -23.90
C HIS A 265 18.17 -4.36 -23.48
N THR A 266 17.70 -3.16 -23.78
CA THR A 266 16.39 -2.67 -23.38
C THR A 266 15.34 -2.92 -24.47
N THR A 267 14.07 -2.98 -24.07
CA THR A 267 12.93 -3.25 -24.98
C THR A 267 12.74 -2.18 -26.06
N ASP A 268 13.27 -0.97 -25.84
CA ASP A 268 13.29 0.14 -26.81
C ASP A 268 14.46 0.07 -27.82
N GLY A 269 15.22 -1.02 -27.83
CA GLY A 269 16.30 -1.25 -28.80
C GLY A 269 17.67 -0.68 -28.39
N ASN A 270 17.80 -0.08 -27.21
CA ASN A 270 19.08 0.41 -26.68
C ASN A 270 19.74 -0.60 -25.72
N TRP A 271 20.69 -0.12 -24.93
CA TRP A 271 21.23 -0.82 -23.77
C TRP A 271 21.21 0.11 -22.55
N ASN A 272 21.17 -0.45 -21.35
CA ASN A 272 21.27 0.35 -20.13
C ASN A 272 21.86 -0.45 -18.95
N TYR A 273 22.29 0.27 -17.92
CA TYR A 273 22.82 -0.31 -16.69
C TYR A 273 21.72 -0.92 -15.83
N CYS A 274 22.07 -1.97 -15.11
CA CYS A 274 21.18 -2.70 -14.20
C CYS A 274 21.52 -2.44 -12.74
N CYS A 275 20.54 -2.66 -11.85
CA CYS A 275 20.75 -2.54 -10.40
C CYS A 275 20.82 -3.89 -9.67
N LYS A 276 20.59 -5.01 -10.38
CA LYS A 276 20.67 -6.37 -9.84
C LYS A 276 21.05 -7.36 -10.93
N GLU A 277 21.75 -8.43 -10.55
CA GLU A 277 22.12 -9.53 -11.44
C GLU A 277 21.10 -10.68 -11.38
N PHE A 278 20.96 -11.41 -12.48
CA PHE A 278 20.28 -12.71 -12.48
C PHE A 278 21.11 -13.73 -11.68
N LYS A 279 20.54 -14.28 -10.61
CA LYS A 279 21.13 -15.40 -9.88
C LYS A 279 20.52 -16.70 -10.39
N ILE A 280 21.35 -17.54 -11.01
CA ILE A 280 21.04 -18.92 -11.38
C ILE A 280 21.04 -19.78 -10.11
#